data_AF-A0A9E1E3R3-F1
#
_entry.id   AF-A0A9E1E3R3-F1
#
_cell.length_a   1.000
_cell.length_b   1.000
_cell.length_c   1.000
_cell.angle_alpha   90.00
_cell.angle_beta   90.00
_cell.angle_gamma   90.00
#
_symmetry.space_group_name_H-M   'P 1'
#
loop_
_entity.id
_entity.type
_entity.pdbx_description
1 polymer ?
#
loop_
_entity_poly.entity_id
_entity_poly.type
_entity_poly.pdbx_seq_one_letter_code
_entity_poly.pdbx_strand_id
1 'polypeptide(L)'
;ISQYAYDLMTTRLYRPVSLIEYDRRAYTHENFNTRVTMDNNLRFCEFNYDLFARHLNFKSAMPKEQTILEIKYDRFLFKQIQDVLSKCDLSKKPPSKFGTSRQILKEYYT
;
A
#
# COMPACT_ATOMS: atom_id res chain seq x y z
N ILE A 1 15.22 15.95 -6.63
CA ILE A 1 13.92 15.44 -6.10
C ILE A 1 13.89 15.53 -4.58
N SER A 2 14.91 15.03 -3.86
CA SER A 2 14.98 15.10 -2.39
C SER A 2 14.92 16.53 -1.84
N GLN A 3 15.69 17.49 -2.39
CA GLN A 3 15.66 18.88 -1.94
C GLN A 3 14.27 19.52 -2.10
N TYR A 4 13.66 19.38 -3.28
CA TYR A 4 12.31 19.88 -3.53
C TYR A 4 11.28 19.29 -2.56
N ALA A 5 11.35 17.99 -2.29
CA ALA A 5 10.45 17.34 -1.33
C ALA A 5 10.66 17.89 0.09
N TYR A 6 11.91 18.10 0.50
CA TYR A 6 12.24 18.72 1.78
C TYR A 6 11.70 20.14 1.90
N ASP A 7 11.93 20.99 0.89
CA ASP A 7 11.45 22.36 0.85
C ASP A 7 9.93 22.41 0.89
N LEU A 8 9.25 21.55 0.12
CA LEU A 8 7.79 21.44 0.15
C LEU A 8 7.29 21.01 1.54
N MET A 9 7.90 19.98 2.13
CA MET A 9 7.48 19.47 3.44
C MET A 9 7.68 20.51 4.55
N THR A 10 8.81 21.21 4.55
CA THR A 10 9.14 22.22 5.56
C THR A 10 8.33 23.51 5.39
N THR A 11 8.22 24.04 4.18
CA THR A 11 7.47 25.29 3.91
C THR A 11 5.96 25.14 4.10
N ARG A 12 5.42 23.93 3.89
CA ARG A 12 3.99 23.63 4.06
C ARG A 12 3.68 22.93 5.39
N LEU A 13 4.66 22.81 6.29
CA LEU A 13 4.48 22.26 7.65
C LEU A 13 3.87 20.85 7.64
N TYR A 14 4.29 20.00 6.71
CA TYR A 14 3.89 18.59 6.71
C TYR A 14 4.44 17.88 7.95
N ARG A 15 3.62 17.01 8.53
CA ARG A 15 4.01 16.14 9.64
C ARG A 15 3.61 14.69 9.36
N PRO A 16 4.32 13.69 9.91
CA PRO A 16 3.87 12.30 9.88
C PRO A 16 2.47 12.17 10.51
N VAL A 17 1.60 11.40 9.86
CA VAL A 17 0.20 11.22 10.30
C VAL A 17 -0.31 9.78 10.15
N SER A 18 0.53 8.89 9.62
CA SER A 18 0.18 7.50 9.40
C SER A 18 1.47 6.70 9.21
N LEU A 19 1.53 5.56 9.89
CA LEU A 19 2.57 4.56 9.71
C LEU A 19 1.89 3.27 9.26
N ILE A 20 2.30 2.75 8.10
CA ILE A 20 1.68 1.59 7.47
C ILE A 20 2.75 0.56 7.18
N GLU A 21 2.45 -0.68 7.51
CA GLU A 21 3.32 -1.82 7.28
C GLU A 21 2.56 -2.93 6.58
N TYR A 22 3.24 -3.67 5.71
CA TYR A 22 2.67 -4.77 4.94
C TYR A 22 3.78 -5.68 4.43
N ASP A 23 3.44 -6.95 4.24
CA ASP A 23 4.35 -7.94 3.70
C ASP A 23 4.23 -7.93 2.17
N ARG A 24 5.26 -7.43 1.48
CA ARG A 24 5.26 -7.32 0.02
C ARG A 24 6.01 -8.47 -0.64
N ARG A 25 5.34 -9.14 -1.57
CA ARG A 25 5.97 -9.99 -2.59
C ARG A 25 5.96 -9.23 -3.91
N ALA A 26 7.11 -9.10 -4.55
CA ALA A 26 7.26 -8.38 -5.81
C ALA A 26 7.92 -9.28 -6.86
N TYR A 27 7.31 -9.36 -8.03
CA TYR A 27 7.81 -10.08 -9.18
C TYR A 27 7.97 -9.10 -10.35
N THR A 28 9.06 -9.23 -11.08
CA THR A 28 9.37 -8.42 -12.26
C THR A 28 9.70 -9.34 -13.41
N HIS A 29 9.27 -8.96 -14.61
CA HIS A 29 9.67 -9.68 -15.81
C HIS A 29 11.06 -9.22 -16.27
N GLU A 30 11.93 -10.15 -16.67
CA GLU A 30 13.31 -9.84 -17.09
C GLU A 30 13.36 -8.94 -18.33
N ASN A 31 12.58 -9.28 -19.36
CA ASN A 31 12.61 -8.60 -20.66
C ASN A 31 11.56 -7.50 -20.84
N PHE A 32 10.62 -7.34 -19.91
CA PHE A 32 9.50 -6.41 -20.06
C PHE A 32 9.28 -5.62 -18.78
N ASN A 33 8.80 -4.39 -18.91
CA ASN A 33 8.44 -3.54 -17.78
C ASN A 33 7.09 -3.95 -17.16
N THR A 34 6.93 -5.25 -16.88
CA THR A 34 5.78 -5.78 -16.14
C THR A 34 6.21 -6.08 -14.71
N ARG A 35 5.48 -5.52 -13.75
CA ARG A 35 5.69 -5.73 -12.33
C ARG A 35 4.39 -6.16 -11.67
N VAL A 36 4.45 -7.26 -10.92
CA VAL A 36 3.34 -7.78 -10.13
C VAL A 36 3.71 -7.67 -8.66
N THR A 37 2.85 -7.06 -7.85
CA THR A 37 3.03 -6.99 -6.40
C THR A 37 1.81 -7.50 -5.67
N MET A 38 2.08 -8.27 -4.61
CA MET A 38 1.08 -8.75 -3.67
C MET A 38 1.43 -8.18 -2.30
N ASP A 39 0.55 -7.36 -1.76
CA ASP A 39 0.69 -6.78 -0.42
C ASP A 39 -0.27 -7.51 0.52
N ASN A 40 0.29 -8.25 1.47
CA ASN A 40 -0.40 -9.03 2.48
C ASN A 40 -0.28 -8.39 3.86
N ASN A 41 -1.14 -8.82 4.79
CA ASN A 41 -1.02 -8.49 6.22
C ASN A 41 -0.91 -6.98 6.48
N LEU A 42 -1.75 -6.21 5.78
CA LEU A 42 -1.76 -4.75 5.86
C LEU A 42 -2.12 -4.31 7.28
N ARG A 43 -1.21 -3.56 7.91
CA ARG A 43 -1.35 -3.07 9.28
C ARG A 43 -0.88 -1.63 9.40
N PHE A 44 -1.39 -0.91 10.39
CA PHE A 44 -1.07 0.51 10.57
C PHE A 44 -1.02 0.91 12.04
N CYS A 45 -0.31 1.98 12.33
CA CYS A 45 -0.25 2.62 13.64
C CYS A 45 -0.74 4.07 13.55
N GLU A 46 -1.59 4.47 14.48
CA GLU A 46 -2.29 5.76 14.43
C GLU A 46 -1.67 6.83 15.33
N PHE A 47 -0.92 6.44 16.36
CA PHE A 47 -0.43 7.35 17.40
C PHE A 47 1.09 7.30 17.60
N ASN A 48 1.76 6.36 16.94
CA ASN A 48 3.22 6.30 16.92
C ASN A 48 3.68 6.20 15.46
N TYR A 49 4.42 7.23 15.04
CA TYR A 49 4.96 7.36 13.68
C TYR A 49 6.49 7.25 13.65
N ASP A 50 7.10 6.84 14.76
CA ASP A 50 8.52 6.56 14.79
C ASP A 50 8.82 5.28 14.01
N LEU A 51 9.48 5.45 12.87
CA LEU A 51 9.86 4.38 11.96
C LEU A 51 10.84 3.37 12.60
N PHE A 52 11.59 3.80 13.62
CA PHE A 52 12.63 3.00 14.25
C PHE A 52 12.23 2.41 15.61
N ALA A 53 10.99 2.64 16.04
CA ALA A 53 10.47 2.07 17.27
C ALA A 53 10.37 0.54 17.15
N ARG A 54 10.97 -0.18 18.12
CA ARG A 54 10.97 -1.66 18.15
C ARG A 54 9.60 -2.27 18.46
N HIS A 55 8.76 -1.52 19.18
CA HIS A 55 7.47 -1.98 19.66
C HIS A 55 6.40 -0.97 19.26
N LEU A 56 5.75 -1.24 18.13
CA LEU A 56 4.64 -0.46 17.61
C LEU A 56 3.35 -1.25 17.77
N ASN A 57 2.30 -0.58 18.25
CA ASN A 57 0.99 -1.20 18.37
C ASN A 57 0.26 -1.10 17.03
N PHE A 58 0.43 -2.13 16.20
CA PHE A 58 -0.19 -2.20 14.89
C PHE A 58 -1.62 -2.74 14.96
N LYS A 59 -2.53 -2.07 14.26
CA LYS A 59 -3.89 -2.54 14.01
C LYS A 59 -4.00 -3.13 12.61
N SER A 60 -4.73 -4.24 12.47
CA SER A 60 -5.01 -4.85 11.17
C SER A 60 -5.92 -3.93 10.34
N ALA A 61 -5.53 -3.65 9.10
CA ALA A 61 -6.29 -2.81 8.15
C ALA A 61 -7.17 -3.63 7.20
N MET A 62 -6.95 -4.94 7.13
CA MET A 62 -7.63 -5.83 6.21
C MET A 62 -7.69 -7.25 6.81
N PRO A 63 -8.67 -8.09 6.44
CA PRO A 63 -8.66 -9.51 6.79
C PRO A 63 -7.40 -10.22 6.30
N LYS A 64 -6.93 -11.23 7.03
CA LYS A 64 -5.66 -11.94 6.73
C LYS A 64 -5.70 -12.72 5.43
N GLU A 65 -6.90 -13.12 5.01
CA GLU A 65 -7.17 -13.92 3.82
C GLU A 65 -7.18 -13.04 2.55
N GLN A 66 -7.24 -11.72 2.70
CA GLN A 66 -7.25 -10.79 1.58
C GLN A 66 -5.83 -10.34 1.23
N THR A 67 -5.62 -10.06 -0.06
CA THR A 67 -4.35 -9.60 -0.62
C THR A 67 -4.64 -8.46 -1.56
N ILE A 68 -3.82 -7.40 -1.50
CA ILE A 68 -3.87 -6.34 -2.52
C ILE A 68 -2.94 -6.76 -3.67
N LEU A 69 -3.53 -7.03 -4.82
CA LEU A 69 -2.82 -7.30 -6.06
C LEU A 69 -2.71 -6.01 -6.89
N GLU A 70 -1.49 -5.62 -7.23
CA GLU A 70 -1.22 -4.52 -8.16
C GLU A 70 -0.34 -5.02 -9.30
N ILE A 71 -0.75 -4.74 -10.54
CA ILE A 71 -0.02 -5.11 -11.75
C ILE A 71 0.24 -3.85 -12.54
N LYS A 72 1.51 -3.56 -12.78
CA LYS A 72 1.99 -2.44 -13.61
C LYS A 72 2.58 -3.01 -14.89
N TYR A 73 2.12 -2.51 -16.02
CA TYR A 73 2.61 -2.88 -17.36
C TYR A 73 2.48 -1.67 -18.28
N ASP A 74 3.28 -1.64 -19.35
CA ASP A 74 3.30 -0.50 -20.28
C ASP A 74 2.15 -0.55 -21.29
N ARG A 75 2.30 -1.37 -22.36
CA ARG A 75 1.39 -1.38 -23.51
C ARG A 75 0.32 -2.46 -23.43
N PHE A 76 0.70 -3.64 -22.95
CA PHE A 76 -0.19 -4.79 -22.83
C PHE A 76 0.22 -5.66 -21.66
N LEU A 77 -0.74 -6.40 -21.12
CA LEU A 77 -0.51 -7.44 -20.13
C LEU A 77 -0.38 -8.79 -20.83
N PHE A 78 0.57 -9.63 -20.42
CA PHE A 78 0.73 -10.96 -20.98
C PHE A 78 -0.53 -11.80 -20.85
N LYS A 79 -0.88 -12.54 -21.92
CA LYS A 79 -2.09 -13.36 -21.97
C LYS A 79 -2.12 -14.41 -20.85
N GLN A 80 -0.97 -15.00 -20.53
CA GLN A 80 -0.81 -15.94 -19.43
C GLN A 80 -1.23 -15.34 -18.08
N ILE A 81 -0.87 -14.08 -17.82
CA ILE A 81 -1.27 -13.38 -16.59
C ILE A 81 -2.77 -13.11 -16.64
N GLN A 82 -3.31 -12.63 -17.77
CA GLN A 82 -4.75 -12.39 -17.93
C GLN A 82 -5.58 -13.66 -17.67
N ASP A 83 -5.12 -14.80 -18.17
CA ASP A 83 -5.81 -16.09 -18.04
C ASP A 83 -5.79 -16.66 -16.62
N VAL A 84 -4.79 -16.28 -15.81
CA VAL A 84 -4.77 -16.58 -14.38
C VAL A 84 -5.71 -15.65 -13.63
N LEU A 85 -5.66 -14.35 -13.92
CA LEU A 85 -6.51 -13.35 -13.27
C LEU A 85 -8.00 -13.58 -13.50
N SER A 86 -8.39 -14.09 -14.68
CA SER A 86 -9.78 -14.41 -14.98
C SER A 86 -10.37 -15.51 -14.08
N LYS A 87 -9.51 -16.29 -13.42
CA LYS A 87 -9.90 -17.35 -12.48
C LYS A 87 -9.89 -16.88 -11.02
N CYS A 88 -9.40 -15.66 -10.75
CA CYS A 88 -9.32 -15.11 -9.41
C CYS A 88 -10.56 -14.26 -9.09
N ASP A 89 -11.00 -14.28 -7.84
CA ASP A 89 -11.97 -13.30 -7.34
C ASP A 89 -11.26 -11.95 -7.11
N LEU A 90 -11.39 -11.06 -8.10
CA LEU A 90 -10.84 -9.70 -8.10
C LEU A 90 -11.91 -8.63 -7.86
N SER A 91 -13.11 -9.02 -7.42
CA SER A 91 -14.31 -8.16 -7.37
C SER A 91 -14.20 -6.95 -6.43
N LYS A 92 -13.22 -6.95 -5.52
CA LYS A 92 -13.04 -5.88 -4.53
C LYS A 92 -12.06 -4.82 -5.04
N LYS A 93 -12.51 -3.57 -5.09
CA LYS A 93 -11.62 -2.42 -5.27
C LYS A 93 -10.63 -2.38 -4.10
N PRO A 94 -9.31 -2.43 -4.35
CA PRO A 94 -8.33 -2.41 -3.27
C PRO A 94 -8.44 -1.09 -2.51
N PRO A 95 -8.45 -1.14 -1.16
CA PRO A 95 -8.54 0.09 -0.38
C PRO A 95 -7.22 0.87 -0.49
N SER A 96 -7.31 2.20 -0.46
CA SER A 96 -6.11 3.04 -0.34
C SER A 96 -5.48 2.78 1.01
N LYS A 97 -4.21 2.31 1.04
CA LYS A 97 -3.47 2.07 2.28
C LYS A 97 -3.53 3.28 3.23
N PHE A 98 -3.25 4.47 2.69
CA PHE A 98 -3.35 5.72 3.45
C PHE A 98 -4.79 6.00 3.90
N GLY A 99 -5.76 5.83 3.02
CA GLY A 99 -7.18 6.00 3.37
C GLY A 99 -7.63 5.09 4.51
N THR A 100 -7.23 3.81 4.49
CA THR A 100 -7.55 2.82 5.53
C THR A 100 -6.91 3.18 6.86
N SER A 101 -5.63 3.60 6.85
CA SER A 101 -4.94 4.01 8.07
C SER A 101 -5.55 5.24 8.76
N ARG A 102 -6.44 5.96 8.06
CA ARG A 102 -7.12 7.16 8.54
C ARG A 102 -8.59 6.90 8.85
N GLN A 103 -9.03 5.65 8.83
CA GLN A 103 -10.45 5.30 8.99
C GLN A 103 -11.00 5.70 10.36
N ILE A 104 -10.28 5.46 11.47
CA ILE A 104 -10.73 5.90 12.80
C ILE A 104 -10.83 7.42 12.85
N LEU A 105 -9.82 8.14 12.34
CA LEU A 105 -9.89 9.61 12.28
C LEU A 105 -11.11 10.10 11.49
N LYS A 106 -11.54 9.39 10.44
CA LYS A 106 -12.80 9.71 9.75
C LYS A 106 -14.02 9.40 10.61
N GLU A 107 -14.04 8.28 11.34
CA GLU A 107 -15.16 7.88 12.19
C GLU A 107 -15.39 8.82 13.38
N TYR A 108 -14.35 9.47 13.91
CA TYR A 108 -14.45 10.33 15.10
C TYR A 108 -14.49 11.85 14.82
N TYR A 109 -14.02 12.30 13.65
CA TYR A 109 -13.92 13.73 13.31
C TYR A 109 -14.75 14.14 12.07
N THR A 110 -15.58 13.25 11.54
CA THR A 110 -16.59 13.55 10.49
C THR A 110 -17.96 13.34 11.07
#